data_AF-A0A7X6Y9P0-F1
#
_entry.id   AF-A0A7X6Y9P0-F1
#
_cell.length_a   1.000
_cell.length_b   1.000
_cell.length_c   1.000
_cell.angle_alpha   90.00
_cell.angle_beta   90.00
_cell.angle_gamma   90.00
#
_symmetry.space_group_name_H-M   'P 1'
#
loop_
_entity.id
_entity.type
_entity.pdbx_description
1 polymer ?
#
loop_
_entity_poly.entity_id
_entity_poly.type
_entity_poly.pdbx_seq_one_letter_code
_entity_poly.pdbx_strand_id
1 'polypeptide(L)' 'MVKVAQWYLDFLKEKKIQDCPLSQEKTFIFLGEIPNMQGHCVVVGQKSGKVFCGYHIEDFIELTEDET' A
#
# COMPACT_ATOMS: atom_id res chain seq x y z
N MET A 1 -3.66 -0.33 10.83
CA MET A 1 -3.87 0.07 9.40
C MET A 1 -2.51 0.45 8.82
N VAL A 2 -2.36 0.51 7.49
CA VAL A 2 -1.08 0.84 6.85
C VAL A 2 -1.23 2.01 5.88
N LYS A 3 -0.12 2.70 5.59
CA LYS A 3 0.03 3.67 4.49
C LYS A 3 1.15 3.23 3.57
N VAL A 4 1.17 3.77 2.37
CA VAL A 4 2.29 3.58 1.45
C VAL A 4 3.55 4.24 2.03
N ALA A 5 4.67 3.54 1.98
CA ALA A 5 5.94 4.02 2.43
C ALA A 5 6.43 5.21 1.60
N GLN A 6 7.06 6.20 2.24
CA GLN A 6 7.52 7.40 1.54
C GLN A 6 8.51 7.08 0.43
N TRP A 7 9.42 6.12 0.65
CA TRP A 7 10.40 5.69 -0.35
C TRP A 7 9.72 5.16 -1.63
N TYR A 8 8.59 4.47 -1.50
CA TYR A 8 7.84 3.94 -2.63
C TYR A 8 7.15 5.06 -3.40
N LEU A 9 6.59 6.05 -2.70
CA LEU A 9 6.04 7.26 -3.32
C LEU A 9 7.11 8.03 -4.11
N ASP A 10 8.31 8.16 -3.53
CA ASP A 10 9.44 8.82 -4.18
C ASP A 10 9.89 8.03 -5.41
N PHE A 11 9.98 6.70 -5.32
CA PHE A 11 10.26 5.80 -6.45
C PHE A 11 9.24 5.97 -7.59
N LEU A 12 7.94 6.00 -7.29
CA LEU A 12 6.89 6.21 -8.29
C LEU A 12 7.05 7.56 -9.00
N LYS A 13 7.37 8.61 -8.22
CA LYS A 13 7.60 9.96 -8.73
C LYS A 13 8.83 10.02 -9.64
N GLU A 14 9.95 9.41 -9.24
CA GLU A 14 11.17 9.32 -10.05
C GLU A 14 10.93 8.59 -11.37
N LYS A 15 10.17 7.49 -11.34
CA LYS A 15 9.81 6.71 -12.52
C LYS A 15 8.72 7.37 -13.37
N LYS A 16 8.19 8.53 -12.98
CA LYS A 16 7.09 9.25 -13.64
C LYS A 16 5.83 8.37 -13.80
N ILE A 17 5.59 7.48 -12.85
CA ILE A 17 4.37 6.65 -12.81
C ILE A 17 3.27 7.50 -12.17
N GLN A 18 2.47 8.16 -13.02
CA GLN A 18 1.46 9.12 -12.57
C GLN A 18 0.15 8.45 -12.12
N ASP A 19 -0.13 7.25 -12.61
CA ASP A 19 -1.40 6.54 -12.40
C ASP A 19 -1.25 5.32 -11.48
N CYS A 20 -0.46 5.45 -10.41
CA CYS A 20 -0.39 4.37 -9.43
C CYS A 20 -1.71 4.28 -8.66
N PRO A 21 -2.45 3.16 -8.70
CA PRO A 21 -3.74 3.04 -8.02
C PRO A 21 -3.65 3.27 -6.50
N LEU A 22 -2.49 3.01 -5.90
CA LEU A 22 -2.25 3.24 -4.46
C LEU A 22 -2.19 4.71 -4.09
N SER A 23 -1.85 5.63 -5.00
CA SER A 23 -1.79 7.06 -4.69
C SER A 23 -3.17 7.71 -4.52
N GLN A 24 -4.24 7.00 -4.92
CA GLN A 24 -5.63 7.46 -4.79
C GLN A 24 -6.21 7.25 -3.38
N GLU A 25 -5.52 6.50 -2.53
CA GLU A 25 -5.93 6.19 -1.15
C GLU A 25 -4.87 6.71 -0.18
N LYS A 26 -5.29 7.12 1.02
CA LYS A 26 -4.36 7.57 2.07
C LYS A 26 -3.92 6.43 2.99
N THR A 27 -4.85 5.52 3.27
CA THR A 27 -4.72 4.46 4.27
C THR A 27 -5.36 3.19 3.75
N PHE A 28 -4.84 2.06 4.22
CA PHE A 28 -5.25 0.73 3.81
C PHE A 28 -5.39 -0.20 5.00
N ILE A 29 -6.25 -1.19 4.85
CA ILE A 29 -6.34 -2.34 5.75
C ILE A 29 -5.44 -3.43 5.18
N PHE A 30 -4.46 -3.88 5.96
CA PHE A 30 -3.60 -5.00 5.59
C PHE A 30 -4.33 -6.32 5.87
N LEU A 31 -4.58 -7.12 4.85
CA LEU A 31 -5.29 -8.40 4.99
C LEU A 31 -4.34 -9.58 5.19
N GLY A 32 -3.10 -9.48 4.71
CA GLY A 32 -2.10 -10.52 4.86
C GLY A 32 -1.18 -10.65 3.65
N GLU A 33 -0.13 -11.46 3.85
CA GLU A 33 0.73 -11.96 2.78
C GLU A 33 -0.03 -12.97 1.90
N ILE A 34 0.29 -13.01 0.61
CA ILE A 34 -0.25 -13.99 -0.34
C ILE A 34 0.61 -15.25 -0.25
N PRO A 35 0.10 -16.41 0.21
CA PRO A 35 0.93 -17.61 0.42
C PRO A 35 1.67 -18.11 -0.83
N ASN A 36 1.08 -17.89 -2.02
CA ASN A 36 1.67 -18.28 -3.30
C ASN A 36 2.61 -17.22 -3.90
N MET A 37 2.76 -16.05 -3.27
CA MET A 37 3.62 -14.95 -3.71
C MET A 37 4.33 -14.34 -2.49
N GLN A 38 5.36 -15.02 -2.00
CA GLN A 38 6.11 -14.58 -0.82
C GLN A 38 6.59 -13.12 -0.97
N GLY A 39 6.50 -12.36 0.11
CA GLY A 39 6.82 -10.93 0.16
C GLY A 39 5.75 -10.01 -0.41
N HIS A 40 4.66 -10.54 -0.99
CA HIS A 40 3.56 -9.75 -1.55
C HIS A 40 2.30 -9.86 -0.71
N CYS A 41 1.50 -8.81 -0.68
CA CYS A 41 0.31 -8.72 0.17
C CYS A 41 -0.98 -8.39 -0.56
N VAL A 42 -2.07 -8.56 0.18
CA VAL A 42 -3.39 -7.98 -0.13
C VAL A 42 -3.68 -6.85 0.85
N VAL A 43 -4.05 -5.70 0.31
CA VAL A 43 -4.52 -4.54 1.08
C VAL A 43 -5.84 -4.03 0.53
N VAL A 44 -6.64 -3.38 1.38
CA VAL A 44 -7.92 -2.77 1.00
C VAL A 44 -7.87 -1.28 1.26
N GLY A 45 -8.19 -0.46 0.26
CA GLY A 45 -8.31 0.99 0.43
C GLY A 45 -9.39 1.31 1.46
N GLN A 46 -9.03 1.98 2.54
CA GLN A 46 -9.93 2.18 3.70
C GLN A 46 -11.23 2.90 3.30
N LYS A 47 -11.13 3.89 2.41
CA LYS A 47 -12.27 4.71 2.01
C LYS A 47 -13.07 4.09 0.87
N SER A 48 -12.40 3.55 -0.15
CA SER A 48 -13.08 3.04 -1.35
C SER A 48 -13.52 1.58 -1.26
N GLY A 49 -12.94 0.80 -0.34
CA GLY A 49 -13.13 -0.65 -0.29
C GLY A 49 -12.49 -1.41 -1.45
N LYS A 50 -11.71 -0.74 -2.32
CA LYS A 50 -11.00 -1.41 -3.42
C LYS A 50 -9.95 -2.36 -2.87
N VAL A 51 -9.91 -3.57 -3.43
CA VAL A 51 -8.91 -4.58 -3.10
C VAL A 51 -7.70 -4.42 -4.03
N PHE A 52 -6.51 -4.37 -3.44
CA PHE A 52 -5.23 -4.29 -4.12
C PHE A 52 -4.40 -5.52 -3.75
N CYS A 53 -3.90 -6.25 -4.75
CA CYS A 53 -3.14 -7.48 -4.55
C CYS A 53 -1.81 -7.42 -5.29
N GLY A 54 -0.78 -8.07 -4.75
CA GLY A 54 0.49 -8.25 -5.45
C GLY A 54 1.46 -7.06 -5.33
N TYR A 55 1.32 -6.24 -4.28
CA TYR A 55 2.31 -5.24 -3.90
C TYR A 55 3.25 -5.80 -2.84
N HIS A 56 4.49 -5.32 -2.77
CA HIS A 56 5.43 -5.82 -1.75
C HIS A 56 5.01 -5.33 -0.37
N ILE A 57 5.20 -6.18 0.64
CA ILE A 57 4.88 -5.84 2.04
C ILE A 57 5.69 -4.62 2.49
N GLU A 58 6.95 -4.51 2.06
CA GLU A 58 7.86 -3.40 2.37
C GLU A 58 7.42 -2.04 1.78
N ASP A 59 6.52 -2.05 0.78
CA ASP A 59 5.94 -0.84 0.20
C ASP A 59 4.96 -0.17 1.18
N PHE A 60 4.63 -0.82 2.31
CA PHE A 60 3.67 -0.34 3.30
C PHE A 60 4.30 -0.20 4.69
N ILE A 61 3.84 0.79 5.44
CA ILE A 61 4.24 1.06 6.82
C ILE A 61 2.99 1.14 7.68
N GLU A 62 3.05 0.55 8.87
CA GLU A 62 1.97 0.66 9.86
C GLU A 62 1.77 2.11 10.31
N LEU A 63 0.51 2.52 10.42
CA LEU A 63 0.15 3.83 10.97
C LEU A 63 0.49 3.89 12.45
N THR A 64 0.94 5.06 12.93
CA THR A 64 1.07 5.29 14.37
C THR A 64 -0.30 5.54 15.00
N GLU A 65 -0.37 5.46 16.34
CA GLU A 65 -1.62 5.72 17.08
C GLU A 65 -2.22 7.11 16.75
N ASP A 66 -1.37 8.13 16.59
CA ASP A 66 -1.79 9.48 16.21
C ASP A 66 -2.33 9.61 14.77
N GLU A 67 -2.04 8.62 13.92
CA GLU A 67 -2.47 8.56 12.52
C GLU A 67 -3.70 7.66 12.29
N THR A 68 -4.19 6.99 13.35
CA THR A 68 -5.25 5.97 13.27
C THR A 68 -6.66 6.55 13.33
#